data_AF-A0A6J4PRD7-F1
#
_entry.id   AF-A0A6J4PRD7-F1
#
_cell.length_a   1.000
_cell.length_b   1.000
_cell.length_c   1.000
_cell.angle_alpha   90.00
_cell.angle_beta   90.00
_cell.angle_gamma   90.00
#
_symmetry.space_group_name_H-M   'P 1'
#
loop_
_entity.id
_entity.type
_entity.pdbx_description
1 polymer ?
#
loop_
_entity_poly.entity_id
_entity_poly.type
_entity_poly.pdbx_seq_one_letter_code
_entity_poly.pdbx_strand_id
1 'polypeptide(L)'
;DKARMRENLNSGGGIVYSGRILLALVEAGMGRDEAYAVVQGAAMRAWEGEGGFRELLEADDEVQRRLGEDLLDGLFDPSYALRNLDVVFDRVEDLRERSKSA
;
A
#
# COMPACT_ATOMS: atom_id res chain seq x y z
N ASP A 1 -11.83 4.86 -17.58
CA ASP A 1 -12.45 3.57 -17.22
C ASP A 1 -11.96 3.18 -15.82
N LYS A 2 -12.88 2.98 -14.85
CA LYS A 2 -12.52 2.63 -13.47
C LYS A 2 -11.92 1.23 -13.35
N ALA A 3 -12.40 0.28 -14.15
CA ALA A 3 -11.89 -1.10 -14.14
C ALA A 3 -10.45 -1.14 -14.64
N ARG A 4 -10.15 -0.42 -15.73
CA ARG A 4 -8.79 -0.32 -16.27
C ARG A 4 -7.80 0.32 -15.30
N MET A 5 -8.21 1.35 -14.55
CA MET A 5 -7.35 1.97 -13.54
C MET A 5 -7.00 0.99 -12.40
N ARG A 6 -7.98 0.19 -11.95
CA ARG A 6 -7.76 -0.86 -10.93
C ARG A 6 -6.85 -1.97 -11.43
N GLU A 7 -7.06 -2.41 -12.67
CA GLU A 7 -6.19 -3.41 -13.32
C GLU A 7 -4.74 -2.91 -13.38
N ASN A 8 -4.52 -1.66 -13.83
CA ASN A 8 -3.19 -1.06 -13.90
C ASN A 8 -2.53 -0.95 -12.52
N LEU A 9 -3.29 -0.58 -11.48
CA LEU A 9 -2.79 -0.49 -10.10
C LEU A 9 -2.30 -1.86 -9.59
N ASN A 10 -2.99 -2.93 -9.99
CA ASN A 10 -2.69 -4.29 -9.57
C ASN A 10 -1.74 -5.03 -10.53
N SER A 11 -1.29 -4.39 -11.61
CA SER A 11 -0.47 -5.03 -12.66
C SER A 11 0.87 -5.58 -12.16
N GLY A 12 1.42 -4.99 -11.09
CA GLY A 12 2.59 -5.51 -10.37
C GLY A 12 2.24 -6.42 -9.18
N GLY A 13 1.11 -7.14 -9.22
CA GLY A 13 0.71 -8.07 -8.15
C GLY A 13 0.48 -7.42 -6.78
N GLY A 14 0.29 -6.10 -6.73
CA GLY A 14 0.12 -5.33 -5.49
C GLY A 14 1.40 -4.71 -4.91
N ILE A 15 2.53 -4.70 -5.64
CA ILE A 15 3.79 -4.05 -5.18
C ILE A 15 3.59 -2.58 -4.76
N VAL A 16 2.59 -1.88 -5.32
CA VAL A 16 2.24 -0.50 -4.92
C VAL A 16 1.96 -0.34 -3.42
N TYR A 17 1.58 -1.41 -2.72
CA TYR A 17 1.32 -1.41 -1.28
C TYR A 17 2.57 -1.64 -0.41
N SER A 18 3.73 -1.95 -1.01
CA SER A 18 5.00 -2.25 -0.31
C SER A 18 5.36 -1.27 0.80
N GLY A 19 5.18 0.04 0.57
CA GLY A 19 5.47 1.06 1.58
C GLY A 19 4.58 0.96 2.82
N ARG A 20 3.30 0.60 2.67
CA ARG A 20 2.40 0.37 3.82
C ARG A 20 2.77 -0.89 4.57
N ILE A 21 3.09 -1.97 3.86
CA ILE A 21 3.50 -3.24 4.46
C ILE A 21 4.76 -3.05 5.29
N LEU A 22 5.76 -2.34 4.75
CA LEU A 22 6.99 -2.04 5.48
C LEU A 22 6.71 -1.31 6.79
N LEU A 23 5.89 -0.26 6.75
CA LEU A 23 5.53 0.49 7.95
C LEU A 23 4.77 -0.37 8.97
N ALA A 24 3.82 -1.18 8.51
CA ALA A 24 3.05 -2.08 9.37
C ALA A 24 3.93 -3.12 10.06
N LEU A 25 4.93 -3.69 9.36
CA LEU A 25 5.89 -4.62 9.96
C LEU A 25 6.74 -3.94 11.04
N VAL A 26 7.20 -2.71 10.78
CA VAL A 26 7.95 -1.91 11.77
C VAL A 26 7.07 -1.58 12.97
N GLU A 27 5.82 -1.18 12.76
CA GLU A 27 4.84 -0.92 13.82
C GLU A 27 4.52 -2.19 14.64
N ALA A 28 4.54 -3.35 13.99
CA ALA A 28 4.42 -4.67 14.64
C ALA A 28 5.72 -5.13 15.33
N GLY A 29 6.74 -4.29 15.40
CA GLY A 29 7.98 -4.53 16.15
C GLY A 29 9.08 -5.26 15.40
N MET A 30 9.02 -5.33 14.07
CA MET A 30 10.13 -5.79 13.23
C MET A 30 11.20 -4.71 13.11
N GLY A 31 12.48 -5.11 13.02
CA GLY A 31 13.55 -4.15 12.72
C GLY A 31 13.34 -3.51 11.34
N ARG A 32 13.67 -2.22 11.19
CA ARG A 32 13.46 -1.52 9.91
C ARG A 32 14.20 -2.18 8.73
N ASP A 33 15.45 -2.59 8.93
CA ASP A 33 16.26 -3.20 7.89
C ASP A 33 15.75 -4.61 7.53
N GLU A 34 15.24 -5.34 8.53
CA GLU A 34 14.59 -6.65 8.35
C GLU A 34 13.28 -6.50 7.57
N ALA A 35 12.43 -5.55 7.95
CA ALA A 35 11.19 -5.23 7.23
C ALA A 35 11.46 -4.82 5.78
N TYR A 36 12.52 -4.05 5.55
CA TYR A 36 12.95 -3.69 4.21
C TYR A 36 13.38 -4.92 3.40
N ALA A 37 14.19 -5.81 3.98
CA ALA A 37 14.65 -7.02 3.31
C ALA A 37 13.48 -7.96 2.92
N VAL A 38 12.53 -8.18 3.84
CA VAL A 38 11.33 -9.01 3.60
C VAL A 38 10.49 -8.42 2.47
N VAL A 39 10.13 -7.13 2.57
CA VAL A 39 9.27 -6.46 1.59
C VAL A 39 9.95 -6.36 0.22
N GLN A 40 11.24 -6.02 0.18
CA GLN A 40 12.00 -5.94 -1.06
C GLN A 40 12.11 -7.32 -1.73
N GLY A 41 12.40 -8.37 -0.96
CA GLY A 41 12.51 -9.74 -1.46
C GLY A 41 11.21 -10.21 -2.10
N ALA A 42 10.09 -10.03 -1.40
CA ALA A 42 8.77 -10.37 -1.94
C ALA A 42 8.43 -9.54 -3.19
N ALA A 43 8.76 -8.25 -3.22
CA ALA A 43 8.50 -7.39 -4.38
C ALA A 43 9.33 -7.78 -5.61
N MET A 44 10.61 -8.14 -5.43
CA MET A 44 11.47 -8.60 -6.52
C MET A 44 10.98 -9.93 -7.10
N ARG A 45 10.63 -10.89 -6.25
CA ARG A 45 10.09 -12.19 -6.70
C ARG A 45 8.76 -12.04 -7.43
N ALA A 46 7.88 -11.14 -6.97
CA ALA A 46 6.64 -10.82 -7.67
C ALA A 46 6.92 -10.20 -9.05
N TRP A 47 7.91 -9.32 -9.15
CA TRP A 47 8.33 -8.73 -10.41
C TRP A 47 8.92 -9.75 -11.40
N GLU A 48 9.62 -10.77 -10.88
CA GLU A 48 10.18 -11.87 -11.66
C GLU A 48 9.12 -12.93 -12.06
N GLY A 49 7.89 -12.81 -11.56
CA GLY A 49 6.78 -13.69 -11.92
C GLY A 49 6.68 -14.95 -11.07
N GLU A 50 7.32 -15.00 -9.90
CA GLU A 50 7.25 -16.13 -8.97
C GLU A 50 5.94 -16.22 -8.16
N GLY A 51 5.02 -15.27 -8.36
CA GLY A 51 3.73 -15.18 -7.67
C GLY A 51 3.25 -13.75 -7.48
N GLY A 52 2.09 -13.55 -6.87
CA GLY A 52 1.62 -12.23 -6.46
C GLY A 52 2.40 -11.70 -5.25
N PHE A 53 2.64 -10.39 -5.15
CA PHE A 53 3.34 -9.79 -4.01
C PHE A 53 2.62 -10.10 -2.68
N ARG A 54 1.28 -10.09 -2.69
CA ARG A 54 0.47 -10.49 -1.54
C ARG A 54 0.69 -11.95 -1.15
N GLU A 55 0.61 -12.87 -2.11
CA GLU A 55 0.77 -14.31 -1.88
C GLU A 55 2.16 -14.62 -1.30
N LEU A 56 3.19 -13.94 -1.80
CA LEU A 56 4.57 -14.10 -1.32
C LEU A 56 4.76 -13.61 0.12
N LEU A 57 4.06 -12.55 0.51
CA LEU A 57 4.03 -12.07 1.90
C LEU A 57 3.21 -12.99 2.81
N GLU A 58 2.11 -13.55 2.31
CA GLU A 58 1.28 -14.50 3.06
C GLU A 58 1.99 -15.82 3.31
N ALA A 59 2.93 -16.20 2.45
CA ALA A 59 3.78 -17.38 2.61
C ALA A 59 5.00 -17.15 3.52
N ASP A 60 5.25 -15.91 3.96
CA ASP A 60 6.34 -15.59 4.89
C ASP A 60 5.85 -15.72 6.34
N ASP A 61 6.46 -16.67 7.08
CA ASP A 61 6.06 -17.00 8.45
C ASP A 61 6.15 -15.79 9.40
N GLU A 62 7.13 -14.91 9.20
CA GLU A 62 7.34 -13.76 10.08
C GLU A 62 6.34 -12.64 9.78
N VAL A 63 5.99 -12.45 8.50
CA VAL A 63 4.89 -11.57 8.09
C VAL A 63 3.57 -12.07 8.65
N GLN A 64 3.26 -13.37 8.50
CA GLN A 64 2.04 -13.97 9.04
C GLN A 64 1.95 -13.84 10.56
N ARG A 65 3.05 -14.11 11.27
CA ARG A 65 3.09 -14.01 12.73
C ARG A 65 2.84 -12.58 13.22
N ARG A 66 3.21 -11.56 12.46
CA ARG A 66 3.10 -10.15 12.87
C ARG A 66 1.84 -9.47 12.40
N LEU A 67 1.42 -9.70 11.16
CA LEU A 67 0.29 -9.02 10.55
C LEU A 67 -0.94 -9.92 10.52
N GLY A 68 -0.80 -11.19 10.19
CA GLY A 68 -1.91 -12.10 9.93
C GLY A 68 -2.75 -11.69 8.70
N GLU A 69 -3.73 -12.51 8.37
CA GLU A 69 -4.56 -12.37 7.16
C GLU A 69 -5.43 -11.10 7.18
N ASP A 70 -6.17 -10.87 8.28
CA ASP A 70 -7.09 -9.74 8.40
C ASP A 70 -6.41 -8.36 8.27
N LEU A 71 -5.20 -8.21 8.84
CA LEU A 71 -4.46 -6.96 8.74
C LEU A 71 -3.86 -6.79 7.34
N LEU A 72 -3.35 -7.87 6.74
CA LEU A 72 -2.85 -7.84 5.37
C LEU A 72 -3.95 -7.39 4.41
N ASP A 73 -5.18 -7.90 4.53
CA ASP A 73 -6.33 -7.46 3.72
C ASP A 73 -6.50 -5.93 3.73
N GLY A 74 -6.49 -5.32 4.92
CA GLY A 74 -6.61 -3.86 5.06
C GLY A 74 -5.42 -3.07 4.51
N LEU A 75 -4.23 -3.68 4.47
CA LEU A 75 -3.01 -3.05 3.94
C LEU A 75 -3.02 -2.99 2.40
N PHE A 76 -3.71 -3.93 1.74
CA PHE A 76 -3.93 -3.97 0.29
C PHE A 76 -5.17 -3.18 -0.20
N ASP A 77 -5.85 -2.44 0.68
CA ASP A 77 -6.97 -1.57 0.29
C ASP A 77 -6.48 -0.19 -0.24
N PRO A 78 -6.79 0.16 -1.51
CA PRO A 78 -6.44 1.47 -2.06
C PRO A 78 -7.21 2.64 -1.41
N SER A 79 -8.33 2.40 -0.74
CA SER A 79 -9.11 3.44 -0.06
C SER A 79 -8.28 4.20 0.97
N TYR A 80 -7.30 3.53 1.60
CA TYR A 80 -6.39 4.15 2.55
C TYR A 80 -5.58 5.30 1.95
N ALA A 81 -5.17 5.17 0.68
CA ALA A 81 -4.44 6.24 -0.02
C ALA A 81 -5.33 7.45 -0.31
N LEU A 82 -6.66 7.25 -0.33
CA LEU A 82 -7.66 8.27 -0.59
C LEU A 82 -8.27 8.87 0.69
N ARG A 83 -7.84 8.44 1.88
CA ARG A 83 -8.44 8.86 3.16
C ARG A 83 -8.44 10.38 3.43
N ASN A 84 -7.57 11.12 2.76
CA ASN A 84 -7.43 12.58 2.90
C ASN A 84 -8.07 13.34 1.72
N LEU A 85 -8.88 12.67 0.89
CA LEU A 85 -9.45 13.29 -0.31
C LEU A 85 -10.25 14.55 0.04
N ASP A 86 -11.17 14.44 0.99
CA ASP A 86 -12.05 15.55 1.39
C ASP A 86 -11.24 16.78 1.84
N VAL A 87 -10.23 16.57 2.71
CA VAL A 87 -9.33 17.63 3.18
C VAL A 87 -8.61 18.35 2.04
N VAL A 88 -8.20 17.62 1.00
CA VAL A 88 -7.55 18.22 -0.17
C VAL A 88 -8.55 19.02 -1.00
N PHE A 89 -9.76 18.48 -1.21
CA PHE A 89 -10.80 19.16 -1.99
C PHE A 89 -11.28 20.44 -1.30
N ASP A 90 -11.55 20.40 0.00
CA ASP A 90 -11.94 21.56 0.80
C ASP A 90 -10.91 22.70 0.66
N ARG A 91 -9.62 22.37 0.78
CA ARG A 91 -8.53 23.36 0.62
C ARG A 91 -8.47 23.96 -0.78
N VAL A 92 -8.74 23.16 -1.81
CA VAL A 92 -8.78 23.65 -3.20
C VAL A 92 -9.97 24.57 -3.41
N GLU A 93 -11.13 24.26 -2.83
CA GLU A 93 -12.31 25.12 -2.89
C GLU A 93 -12.06 26.46 -2.19
N ASP A 94 -11.54 26.45 -0.96
CA ASP A 94 -11.16 27.65 -0.20
C ASP A 94 -10.22 28.57 -1.01
N LEU A 95 -9.22 27.99 -1.68
CA LEU A 95 -8.28 28.75 -2.51
C LEU A 95 -8.96 29.40 -3.72
N ARG A 96 -9.92 28.69 -4.33
CA ARG A 96 -10.67 29.24 -5.47
C ARG A 96 -11.57 30.40 -5.06
N GLU A 97 -12.17 30.36 -3.87
CA GLU A 97 -13.00 31.45 -3.37
C GLU A 97 -12.18 32.70 -3.07
N ARG A 98 -11.03 32.53 -2.41
CA ARG A 98 -10.09 33.62 -2.11
C ARG A 98 -9.57 34.28 -3.39
N SER A 99 -9.29 33.49 -4.43
CA SER A 99 -8.82 34.01 -5.73
C SER A 99 -9.89 34.77 -6.51
N LYS A 100 -11.18 34.55 -6.26
CA LYS A 100 -12.28 35.30 -6.90
C LYS A 100 -12.61 36.61 -6.18
N SER A 101 -12.25 36.70 -4.89
CA SER A 101 -12.53 37.84 -4.03
C SER A 101 -11.37 38.86 -4.00
N ALA A 102 -10.27 38.57 -4.69
CA ALA A 102 -9.09 39.40 -4.87
C ALA A 102 -9.06 39.99 -6.28
#